data_AF-A0A819XAV5-F1
#
_entry.id   AF-A0A819XAV5-F1
#
_cell.length_a   1.000
_cell.length_b   1.000
_cell.length_c   1.000
_cell.angle_alpha   90.00
_cell.angle_beta   90.00
_cell.angle_gamma   90.00
#
_symmetry.space_group_name_H-M   'P 1'
#
loop_
_entity.id
_entity.type
_entity.pdbx_description
1 polymer ?
#
loop_
_entity_poly.entity_id
_entity_poly.type
_entity_poly.pdbx_seq_one_letter_code
_entity_poly.pdbx_strand_id
1 'polypeptide(L)'
;MSAKITQRRRQLDNKRSSSINNENTNGNLNVVAAAAAARRRNQHRHFPLTNRSRFEYLFKNIMKKKFPITIPSYLITIIIGILIIFFSYRIIITIIHYRNQYEYTNIPVKLPKLININDTTPKLSPQRFWGTYRSNLYFGIKHRSARSLSGGLMWFDYNKLQQSNDRFLRHWCDQNDHLKYGWTYHDGETFGIEQIYDDNLHLNVQWLKQINGEHGGDWTTRINVTPQ
;
A
#
# COMPACT_ATOMS: atom_id res chain seq x y z
N MET A 1 67.26 -61.75 52.54
CA MET A 1 67.75 -60.39 52.23
C MET A 1 67.07 -59.81 50.98
N SER A 2 65.74 -59.98 50.86
CA SER A 2 64.90 -59.44 49.76
C SER A 2 63.69 -58.68 50.34
N ALA A 3 63.90 -58.03 51.50
CA ALA A 3 62.88 -57.26 52.21
C ALA A 3 63.20 -55.76 52.30
N LYS A 4 64.41 -55.34 51.92
CA LYS A 4 64.84 -53.92 51.96
C LYS A 4 64.75 -53.17 50.62
N ILE A 5 64.51 -53.86 49.49
CA ILE A 5 64.42 -53.22 48.16
C ILE A 5 62.96 -52.88 47.78
N THR A 6 61.97 -53.61 48.31
CA THR A 6 60.55 -53.41 47.96
C THR A 6 59.89 -52.21 48.67
N GLN A 7 60.35 -51.84 49.88
CA GLN A 7 59.78 -50.69 50.62
C GLN A 7 60.17 -49.34 50.02
N ARG A 8 61.32 -49.22 49.33
CA ARG A 8 61.78 -47.95 48.74
C ARG A 8 61.02 -47.56 47.45
N ARG A 9 60.53 -48.53 46.66
CA ARG A 9 59.72 -48.24 45.45
C ARG A 9 58.30 -47.77 45.80
N ARG A 10 57.66 -48.33 46.84
CA ARG A 10 56.32 -47.92 47.26
C ARG A 10 56.23 -46.49 47.81
N GLN A 11 57.30 -45.95 48.41
CA GLN A 11 57.29 -44.57 48.91
C GLN A 11 57.47 -43.50 47.82
N LEU A 12 58.13 -43.84 46.70
CA LEU A 12 58.29 -42.91 45.57
C LEU A 12 57.01 -42.82 44.72
N ASP A 13 56.30 -43.94 44.53
CA ASP A 13 55.04 -43.94 43.79
C ASP A 13 53.93 -43.19 44.55
N ASN A 14 53.90 -43.30 45.89
CA ASN A 14 52.89 -42.61 46.71
C ASN A 14 53.15 -41.09 46.85
N LYS A 15 54.38 -40.63 46.57
CA LYS A 15 54.74 -39.20 46.57
C LYS A 15 54.46 -38.53 45.21
N ARG A 16 54.35 -39.31 44.12
CA ARG A 16 54.02 -38.82 42.77
C ARG A 16 52.50 -38.78 42.51
N SER A 17 51.72 -39.65 43.16
CA SER A 17 50.26 -39.64 43.09
C SER A 17 49.61 -38.52 43.92
N SER A 18 50.26 -38.05 45.00
CA SER A 18 49.75 -36.94 45.82
C SER A 18 50.05 -35.55 45.24
N SER A 19 51.04 -35.40 44.36
CA SER A 19 51.32 -34.12 43.69
C SER A 19 50.40 -33.85 42.50
N ILE A 20 49.88 -34.88 41.82
CA ILE A 20 49.00 -34.73 40.64
C ILE A 20 47.54 -34.42 41.04
N ASN A 21 47.11 -34.87 42.23
CA ASN A 21 45.72 -34.68 42.68
C ASN A 21 45.43 -33.30 43.32
N ASN A 22 46.45 -32.51 43.67
CA ASN A 22 46.28 -31.19 44.29
C ASN A 22 46.36 -30.00 43.32
N GLU A 23 46.84 -30.18 42.08
CA GLU A 23 46.82 -29.12 41.07
C GLU A 23 45.50 -29.10 40.25
N ASN A 24 44.86 -30.26 40.04
CA ASN A 24 43.67 -30.36 39.18
C ASN A 24 42.33 -30.00 39.86
N THR A 25 42.26 -29.93 41.19
CA THR A 25 41.04 -29.57 41.92
C THR A 25 40.86 -28.06 42.10
N ASN A 26 41.96 -27.30 42.19
CA ASN A 26 41.92 -25.83 42.34
C ASN A 26 41.69 -25.08 41.01
N GLY A 27 42.07 -25.66 39.87
CA GLY A 27 41.79 -25.08 38.55
C GLY A 27 40.31 -25.15 38.16
N ASN A 28 39.66 -26.28 38.41
CA ASN A 28 38.27 -26.50 37.98
C ASN A 28 37.23 -25.75 38.81
N LEU A 29 37.44 -25.53 40.12
CA LEU A 29 36.50 -24.73 40.92
C LEU A 29 36.51 -23.26 40.49
N ASN A 30 37.68 -22.71 40.16
CA ASN A 30 37.81 -21.31 39.73
C ASN A 30 37.25 -21.09 38.32
N VAL A 31 37.40 -22.03 37.41
CA VAL A 31 36.84 -21.94 36.04
C VAL A 31 35.33 -22.15 36.04
N VAL A 32 34.80 -23.07 36.86
CA VAL A 32 33.35 -23.27 37.00
C VAL A 32 32.71 -22.10 37.74
N ALA A 33 33.36 -21.55 38.78
CA ALA A 33 32.89 -20.33 39.45
C ALA A 33 32.97 -19.10 38.53
N ALA A 34 34.01 -18.97 37.72
CA ALA A 34 34.13 -17.90 36.73
C ALA A 34 33.09 -18.04 35.60
N ALA A 35 32.81 -19.26 35.13
CA ALA A 35 31.79 -19.54 34.12
C ALA A 35 30.36 -19.35 34.67
N ALA A 36 30.10 -19.72 35.94
CA ALA A 36 28.85 -19.46 36.63
C ALA A 36 28.66 -17.96 36.93
N ALA A 37 29.72 -17.24 37.29
CA ALA A 37 29.71 -15.79 37.47
C ALA A 37 29.54 -15.04 36.13
N ALA A 38 30.13 -15.55 35.03
CA ALA A 38 29.94 -15.02 33.69
C ALA A 38 28.52 -15.27 33.15
N ARG A 39 27.94 -16.46 33.40
CA ARG A 39 26.52 -16.75 33.07
C ARG A 39 25.55 -15.89 33.88
N ARG A 40 25.79 -15.66 35.17
CA ARG A 40 24.97 -14.75 36.00
C ARG A 40 25.08 -13.29 35.58
N ARG A 41 26.25 -12.82 35.10
CA ARG A 41 26.40 -11.46 34.56
C ARG A 41 25.63 -11.22 33.26
N ASN A 42 25.45 -12.24 32.42
CA ASN A 42 24.74 -12.11 31.15
C ASN A 42 23.21 -12.29 31.26
N GLN A 43 22.70 -12.90 32.32
CA GLN A 43 21.24 -13.01 32.55
C GLN A 43 20.57 -11.70 32.99
N HIS A 44 21.32 -10.71 33.51
CA HIS A 44 20.77 -9.41 33.91
C HIS A 44 20.88 -8.31 32.84
N ARG A 45 21.41 -8.60 31.64
CA ARG A 45 21.31 -7.68 30.50
C ARG A 45 20.06 -7.99 29.68
N HIS A 46 18.90 -7.78 30.29
CA HIS A 46 17.69 -7.57 29.50
C HIS A 46 17.89 -6.27 28.71
N PHE A 47 18.36 -6.37 27.46
CA PHE A 47 18.12 -5.34 26.47
C PHE A 47 16.66 -5.47 26.05
N PRO A 48 15.80 -4.50 26.36
CA PRO A 48 14.39 -4.67 26.08
C PRO A 48 14.16 -4.50 24.57
N LEU A 49 13.47 -5.49 23.98
CA LEU A 49 13.32 -5.70 22.53
C LEU A 49 12.26 -4.80 21.88
N THR A 50 11.98 -3.62 22.44
CA THR A 50 10.94 -2.70 21.94
C THR A 50 11.45 -1.26 21.96
N ASN A 51 11.26 -0.49 20.87
CA ASN A 51 11.82 0.88 20.73
C ASN A 51 11.45 1.83 21.89
N ARG A 52 10.30 1.61 22.54
CA ARG A 52 9.83 2.41 23.68
C ARG A 52 10.74 2.30 24.92
N SER A 53 11.34 1.14 25.14
CA SER A 53 12.13 0.85 26.35
C SER A 53 13.62 1.18 26.21
N ARG A 54 14.16 1.22 24.98
CA ARG A 54 15.51 1.74 24.69
C ARG A 54 15.61 3.23 24.97
N PHE A 55 14.59 4.00 24.59
CA PHE A 55 14.56 5.44 24.84
C PHE A 55 14.54 5.73 26.34
N GLU A 56 13.72 5.02 27.11
CA GLU A 56 13.68 5.17 28.57
C GLU A 56 15.02 4.81 29.23
N TYR A 57 15.68 3.74 28.79
CA TYR A 57 16.99 3.37 29.33
C TYR A 57 18.07 4.41 29.00
N LEU A 58 18.07 4.93 27.77
CA LEU A 58 18.96 6.00 27.33
C LEU A 58 18.73 7.28 28.13
N PHE A 59 17.47 7.69 28.29
CA PHE A 59 17.07 8.88 29.05
C PHE A 59 17.48 8.75 30.52
N LYS A 60 17.26 7.57 31.11
CA LYS A 60 17.64 7.27 32.50
C LYS A 60 19.16 7.26 32.70
N ASN A 61 19.94 6.81 31.72
CA ASN A 61 21.41 6.87 31.78
C ASN A 61 21.96 8.28 31.54
N ILE A 62 21.32 9.08 30.69
CA ILE A 62 21.66 10.49 30.45
C ILE A 62 21.36 11.32 31.70
N MET A 63 20.19 11.13 32.33
CA MET A 63 19.79 11.81 33.58
C MET A 63 20.60 11.39 34.81
N LYS A 64 21.24 10.20 34.79
CA LYS A 64 22.12 9.73 35.87
C LYS A 64 23.50 10.37 35.85
N LYS A 65 23.98 10.85 34.69
CA LYS A 65 25.18 11.69 34.65
C LYS A 65 24.79 13.07 35.14
N LYS A 66 25.07 13.36 36.42
CA LYS A 66 25.05 14.73 36.93
C LYS A 66 26.12 15.52 36.17
N PHE A 67 25.73 16.16 35.07
CA PHE A 67 26.56 17.20 34.48
C PHE A 67 26.76 18.28 35.56
N PRO A 68 27.99 18.63 35.95
CA PRO A 68 28.26 19.60 37.02
C PRO A 68 28.06 21.02 36.49
N ILE A 69 26.88 21.29 35.94
CA ILE A 69 26.48 22.60 35.44
C ILE A 69 25.09 22.83 36.04
N THR A 70 25.04 23.63 37.09
CA THR A 70 23.79 24.15 37.67
C THR A 70 23.21 25.16 36.69
N ILE A 71 22.52 24.65 35.67
CA ILE A 71 21.77 25.47 34.71
C ILE A 71 20.49 25.93 35.43
N PRO A 72 20.29 27.24 35.64
CA PRO A 72 19.06 27.71 36.25
C PRO A 72 17.85 27.37 35.38
N SER A 73 16.73 27.01 36.02
CA SER A 73 15.53 26.45 35.37
C SER A 73 14.95 27.34 34.27
N TYR A 74 15.13 28.66 34.36
CA TYR A 74 14.68 29.63 33.35
C TYR A 74 15.43 29.51 32.00
N LEU A 75 16.68 29.03 31.99
CA LEU A 75 17.41 28.82 30.74
C LEU A 75 16.86 27.63 29.95
N ILE A 76 16.38 26.61 30.66
CA ILE A 76 15.78 25.42 30.02
C ILE A 76 14.46 25.80 29.34
N THR A 77 13.62 26.62 29.97
CA THR A 77 12.36 27.07 29.37
C THR A 77 12.59 27.97 28.15
N ILE A 78 13.61 28.83 28.19
CA ILE A 78 14.02 29.67 27.05
C ILE A 78 14.52 28.79 25.88
N ILE A 79 15.36 27.78 26.16
CA ILE A 79 15.88 26.85 25.12
C ILE A 79 14.74 26.06 24.48
N ILE A 80 13.77 25.59 25.26
CA ILE A 80 12.59 24.88 24.74
C ILE A 80 11.75 25.80 23.85
N GLY A 81 11.55 27.06 24.25
CA GLY A 81 10.85 28.06 23.42
C GLY A 81 11.54 28.30 22.08
N ILE A 82 12.88 28.42 22.08
CA ILE A 82 13.69 28.59 20.86
C ILE A 82 13.57 27.36 19.95
N LEU A 83 13.60 26.14 20.51
CA LEU A 83 13.43 24.91 19.74
C LEU A 83 12.04 24.83 19.10
N ILE A 84 10.98 25.20 19.82
CA ILE A 84 9.61 25.21 19.27
C ILE A 84 9.50 26.18 18.10
N ILE A 85 10.08 27.38 18.23
CA ILE A 85 10.12 28.38 17.15
C ILE A 85 10.94 27.87 15.95
N PHE A 86 12.05 27.20 16.20
CA PHE A 86 12.87 26.61 15.15
C PHE A 86 12.14 25.49 14.40
N PHE A 87 11.50 24.57 15.12
CA PHE A 87 10.73 23.48 14.52
C PHE A 87 9.51 24.01 13.77
N SER A 88 8.79 25.00 14.31
CA SER A 88 7.66 25.62 13.61
C SER A 88 8.11 26.32 12.32
N TYR A 89 9.23 27.04 12.35
CA TYR A 89 9.83 27.64 11.14
C TYR A 89 10.22 26.59 10.10
N ARG A 90 10.86 25.47 10.51
CA ARG A 90 11.21 24.37 9.61
C ARG A 90 9.98 23.71 9.00
N ILE A 91 8.91 23.53 9.77
CA ILE A 91 7.63 23.01 9.29
C ILE A 91 7.01 23.98 8.27
N ILE A 92 6.98 25.28 8.55
CA ILE A 92 6.43 26.30 7.64
C ILE A 92 7.19 26.32 6.31
N ILE A 93 8.53 26.35 6.33
CA ILE A 93 9.35 26.31 5.10
C ILE A 93 9.11 25.03 4.30
N THR A 94 8.96 23.90 5.00
CA THR A 94 8.66 22.62 4.37
C THR A 94 7.29 22.64 3.69
N ILE A 95 6.26 23.18 4.35
CA ILE A 95 4.91 23.35 3.78
C ILE A 95 4.94 24.27 2.55
N ILE A 96 5.65 25.39 2.61
CA ILE A 96 5.80 26.31 1.46
C ILE A 96 6.50 25.61 0.31
N HIS A 97 7.56 24.84 0.58
CA HIS A 97 8.28 24.08 -0.44
C HIS A 97 7.38 23.04 -1.12
N TYR A 98 6.63 22.26 -0.33
CA TYR A 98 5.67 21.29 -0.87
C TYR A 98 4.58 21.99 -1.69
N ARG A 99 3.96 23.06 -1.18
CA ARG A 99 2.94 23.81 -1.91
C ARG A 99 3.46 24.33 -3.25
N ASN A 100 4.66 24.91 -3.26
CA ASN A 100 5.29 25.40 -4.48
C ASN A 100 5.52 24.25 -5.48
N GLN A 101 5.96 23.07 -5.04
CA GLN A 101 6.10 21.90 -5.94
C GLN A 101 4.76 21.46 -6.55
N TYR A 102 3.68 21.42 -5.75
CA TYR A 102 2.34 21.08 -6.26
C TYR A 102 1.82 22.09 -7.29
N GLU A 103 2.18 23.37 -7.16
CA GLU A 103 1.79 24.40 -8.13
C GLU A 103 2.49 24.20 -9.47
N TYR A 104 3.76 23.79 -9.51
CA TYR A 104 4.45 23.54 -10.78
C TYR A 104 3.97 22.28 -11.52
N THR A 105 3.49 21.27 -10.81
CA THR A 105 3.04 20.01 -11.43
C THR A 105 1.63 20.07 -12.01
N ASN A 106 0.79 21.00 -11.55
CA ASN A 106 -0.65 21.01 -11.89
C ASN A 106 -1.07 22.12 -12.87
N ILE A 107 -0.11 22.89 -13.42
CA ILE A 107 -0.44 23.91 -14.41
C ILE A 107 -0.53 23.25 -15.80
N PRO A 108 -1.66 23.37 -16.51
CA PRO A 108 -1.73 22.89 -17.88
C PRO A 108 -0.69 23.62 -18.72
N VAL A 109 -0.04 22.87 -19.63
CA VAL A 109 1.02 23.42 -20.48
C VAL A 109 0.50 24.66 -21.22
N LYS A 110 1.23 25.77 -21.13
CA LYS A 110 0.90 27.05 -21.76
C LYS A 110 1.21 27.03 -23.26
N LEU A 111 0.54 26.16 -24.00
CA LEU A 111 0.59 26.09 -25.45
C LEU A 111 -0.76 26.52 -26.05
N PRO A 112 -0.77 27.00 -27.31
CA PRO A 112 -2.02 27.18 -28.04
C PRO A 112 -2.86 25.91 -27.98
N LYS A 113 -4.15 26.06 -27.67
CA LYS A 113 -5.06 24.91 -27.62
C LYS A 113 -5.28 24.40 -29.04
N LEU A 114 -5.06 23.10 -29.25
CA LEU A 114 -5.38 22.44 -30.53
C LEU A 114 -6.90 22.29 -30.74
N ILE A 115 -7.66 22.25 -29.64
CA ILE A 115 -9.10 22.09 -29.63
C ILE A 115 -9.69 23.29 -28.89
N ASN A 116 -10.61 24.00 -29.53
CA ASN A 116 -11.30 25.13 -28.92
C ASN A 116 -12.33 24.65 -27.91
N ILE A 117 -12.66 25.53 -26.96
CA ILE A 117 -13.64 25.26 -25.89
C ILE A 117 -15.03 24.86 -26.44
N ASN A 118 -15.37 25.35 -27.64
CA ASN A 118 -16.68 25.14 -28.24
C ASN A 118 -16.73 23.98 -29.25
N ASP A 119 -15.60 23.33 -29.57
CA ASP A 119 -15.55 22.31 -30.63
C ASP A 119 -16.44 21.09 -30.33
N THR A 120 -16.80 20.87 -29.06
CA THR A 120 -17.72 19.80 -28.66
C THR A 120 -19.20 20.19 -28.64
N THR A 121 -19.52 21.46 -28.92
CA THR A 121 -20.91 21.94 -28.94
C THR A 121 -21.70 21.30 -30.08
N PRO A 122 -23.03 21.13 -29.91
CA PRO A 122 -23.87 20.55 -30.96
C PRO A 122 -23.88 21.42 -32.23
N LYS A 123 -23.62 22.73 -32.12
CA LYS A 123 -23.55 23.66 -33.25
C LYS A 123 -22.31 23.45 -34.13
N LEU A 124 -21.15 23.13 -33.54
CA LEU A 124 -19.90 22.96 -34.29
C LEU A 124 -19.63 21.50 -34.68
N SER A 125 -20.05 20.54 -33.85
CA SER A 125 -19.86 19.10 -34.11
C SER A 125 -21.15 18.30 -33.88
N PRO A 126 -22.23 18.54 -34.66
CA PRO A 126 -23.50 17.83 -34.48
C PRO A 126 -23.34 16.31 -34.68
N GLN A 127 -22.51 15.87 -35.64
CA GLN A 127 -22.27 14.45 -35.91
C GLN A 127 -21.68 13.71 -34.71
N ARG A 128 -20.90 14.38 -33.86
CA ARG A 128 -20.18 13.77 -32.73
C ARG A 128 -20.70 14.24 -31.38
N PHE A 129 -21.85 14.91 -31.36
CA PHE A 129 -22.39 15.41 -30.10
C PHE A 129 -22.86 14.25 -29.22
N TRP A 130 -23.70 13.37 -29.76
CA TRP A 130 -24.11 12.10 -29.16
C TRP A 130 -23.27 10.93 -29.67
N GLY A 131 -22.95 9.99 -28.78
CA GLY A 131 -22.32 8.73 -29.16
C GLY A 131 -22.25 7.73 -28.01
N THR A 132 -21.71 6.56 -28.32
CA THR A 132 -21.47 5.44 -27.40
C THR A 132 -20.22 5.67 -26.53
N TYR A 133 -20.06 6.88 -25.99
CA TYR A 133 -18.85 7.33 -25.29
C TYR A 133 -18.70 6.78 -23.85
N ARG A 134 -19.45 5.75 -23.48
CA ARG A 134 -19.38 5.06 -22.20
C ARG A 134 -18.95 3.60 -22.40
N SER A 135 -17.75 3.43 -22.95
CA SER A 135 -17.19 2.12 -23.32
C SER A 135 -16.91 1.18 -22.13
N ASN A 136 -17.01 1.69 -20.90
CA ASN A 136 -16.92 0.87 -19.69
C ASN A 136 -18.22 0.09 -19.38
N LEU A 137 -19.31 0.40 -20.09
CA LEU A 137 -20.57 -0.33 -20.02
C LEU A 137 -20.71 -1.26 -21.22
N TYR A 138 -21.48 -2.32 -21.06
CA TYR A 138 -21.85 -3.19 -22.19
C TYR A 138 -22.51 -2.35 -23.28
N PHE A 139 -23.56 -1.61 -22.94
CA PHE A 139 -24.09 -0.56 -23.82
C PHE A 139 -24.30 0.73 -23.04
N GLY A 140 -23.73 1.84 -23.52
CA GLY A 140 -23.80 3.13 -22.86
C GLY A 140 -23.65 4.30 -23.82
N ILE A 141 -24.49 5.32 -23.61
CA ILE A 141 -24.55 6.51 -24.47
C ILE A 141 -24.40 7.78 -23.63
N LYS A 142 -23.81 8.81 -24.22
CA LYS A 142 -23.55 10.11 -23.56
C LYS A 142 -23.32 11.18 -24.63
N HIS A 143 -23.62 12.44 -24.31
CA HIS A 143 -23.20 13.56 -25.14
C HIS A 143 -21.91 14.26 -24.67
N ARG A 144 -21.17 14.91 -25.58
CA ARG A 144 -19.85 15.53 -25.33
C ARG A 144 -19.94 16.91 -24.67
N SER A 145 -20.58 17.01 -23.51
CA SER A 145 -20.57 18.23 -22.68
C SER A 145 -19.99 17.96 -21.29
N ALA A 146 -19.58 19.03 -20.60
CA ALA A 146 -19.12 18.94 -19.21
C ALA A 146 -20.23 18.45 -18.25
N ARG A 147 -21.49 18.82 -18.55
CA ARG A 147 -22.70 18.34 -17.86
C ARG A 147 -23.57 17.60 -18.86
N SER A 148 -23.35 16.31 -18.96
CA SER A 148 -23.93 15.44 -19.98
C SER A 148 -25.11 14.65 -19.45
N LEU A 149 -26.09 14.41 -20.31
CA LEU A 149 -27.09 13.37 -20.13
C LEU A 149 -26.46 12.05 -20.56
N SER A 150 -26.69 11.01 -19.77
CA SER A 150 -26.13 9.68 -20.01
C SER A 150 -27.19 8.62 -19.85
N GLY A 151 -27.15 7.62 -20.74
CA GLY A 151 -27.95 6.41 -20.67
C GLY A 151 -27.06 5.17 -20.63
N GLY A 152 -27.67 4.03 -20.32
CA GLY A 152 -27.01 2.73 -20.40
C GLY A 152 -28.01 1.59 -20.28
N LEU A 153 -27.59 0.42 -20.74
CA LEU A 153 -28.35 -0.82 -20.62
C LEU A 153 -27.95 -1.53 -19.33
N MET A 154 -28.94 -2.16 -18.70
CA MET A 154 -28.76 -3.13 -17.63
C MET A 154 -29.70 -4.30 -17.87
N TRP A 155 -29.28 -5.51 -17.56
CA TRP A 155 -30.13 -6.68 -17.60
C TRP A 155 -29.68 -7.69 -16.55
N PHE A 156 -30.54 -8.65 -16.25
CA PHE A 156 -30.25 -9.70 -15.30
C PHE A 156 -31.07 -10.94 -15.58
N ASP A 157 -30.57 -12.09 -15.15
CA ASP A 157 -31.35 -13.32 -15.08
C ASP A 157 -32.03 -13.40 -13.71
N TYR A 158 -33.36 -13.39 -13.71
CA TYR A 158 -34.17 -13.43 -12.50
C TYR A 158 -33.88 -14.68 -11.64
N ASN A 159 -33.67 -15.83 -12.26
CA ASN A 159 -33.45 -17.09 -11.53
C ASN A 159 -32.10 -17.09 -10.82
N LYS A 160 -31.08 -16.51 -11.46
CA LYS A 160 -29.76 -16.35 -10.86
C LYS A 160 -29.80 -15.33 -9.73
N LEU A 161 -30.50 -14.21 -9.91
CA LEU A 161 -30.67 -13.18 -8.89
C LEU A 161 -31.24 -13.70 -7.56
N GLN A 162 -32.13 -14.70 -7.61
CA GLN A 162 -32.67 -15.31 -6.38
C GLN A 162 -31.68 -16.23 -5.65
N GLN A 163 -30.70 -16.80 -6.37
CA GLN A 163 -29.78 -17.80 -5.82
C GLN A 163 -28.52 -17.21 -5.20
N SER A 164 -28.10 -16.00 -5.60
CA SER A 164 -26.95 -15.33 -4.99
C SER A 164 -27.15 -13.83 -4.85
N ASN A 165 -26.65 -13.28 -3.75
CA ASN A 165 -26.99 -11.95 -3.28
C ASN A 165 -26.29 -10.77 -3.99
N ASP A 166 -25.39 -10.98 -4.98
CA ASP A 166 -24.52 -9.84 -5.35
C ASP A 166 -23.99 -9.71 -6.78
N ARG A 167 -24.19 -10.65 -7.73
CA ARG A 167 -23.48 -10.55 -9.04
C ARG A 167 -24.25 -11.03 -10.27
N PHE A 168 -25.52 -10.65 -10.41
CA PHE A 168 -26.31 -11.02 -11.59
C PHE A 168 -26.93 -9.85 -12.35
N LEU A 169 -26.72 -8.62 -11.91
CA LEU A 169 -27.04 -7.43 -12.70
C LEU A 169 -25.87 -7.08 -13.60
N ARG A 170 -26.04 -7.27 -14.91
CA ARG A 170 -25.07 -6.86 -15.93
C ARG A 170 -25.22 -5.36 -16.18
N HIS A 171 -24.11 -4.63 -16.15
CA HIS A 171 -24.07 -3.21 -16.51
C HIS A 171 -22.70 -2.80 -17.05
N TRP A 172 -21.67 -3.04 -16.26
CA TRP A 172 -20.27 -2.72 -16.55
C TRP A 172 -19.63 -3.88 -17.26
N CYS A 173 -18.72 -3.60 -18.18
CA CYS A 173 -17.88 -4.63 -18.79
C CYS A 173 -16.95 -5.21 -17.70
N ASP A 174 -17.29 -6.39 -17.18
CA ASP A 174 -16.48 -7.13 -16.22
C ASP A 174 -16.01 -8.44 -16.84
N GLN A 175 -14.71 -8.69 -16.81
CA GLN A 175 -14.10 -9.93 -17.30
C GLN A 175 -14.58 -11.16 -16.51
N ASN A 176 -14.99 -10.97 -15.26
CA ASN A 176 -15.55 -12.03 -14.40
C ASN A 176 -16.97 -12.44 -14.81
N ASP A 177 -17.65 -11.66 -15.65
CA ASP A 177 -18.98 -12.04 -16.12
C ASP A 177 -18.92 -13.16 -17.17
N HIS A 178 -17.75 -13.37 -17.79
CA HIS A 178 -17.50 -14.38 -18.83
C HIS A 178 -18.38 -14.26 -20.09
N LEU A 179 -18.82 -13.04 -20.41
CA LEU A 179 -19.61 -12.74 -21.61
C LEU A 179 -18.72 -12.62 -22.85
N LYS A 180 -19.28 -13.00 -24.00
CA LYS A 180 -18.74 -12.60 -25.30
C LYS A 180 -19.55 -11.44 -25.81
N TYR A 181 -18.93 -10.27 -25.95
CA TYR A 181 -19.62 -9.07 -26.40
C TYR A 181 -18.75 -8.25 -27.35
N GLY A 182 -19.40 -7.45 -28.19
CA GLY A 182 -18.69 -6.48 -29.01
C GLY A 182 -19.49 -5.96 -30.19
N TRP A 183 -18.99 -4.86 -30.74
CA TRP A 183 -19.52 -4.26 -31.95
C TRP A 183 -19.19 -5.12 -33.17
N THR A 184 -20.22 -5.60 -33.85
CA THR A 184 -20.11 -6.22 -35.17
C THR A 184 -20.00 -5.17 -36.26
N TYR A 185 -20.71 -4.07 -36.10
CA TYR A 185 -20.63 -2.89 -36.95
C TYR A 185 -20.66 -1.65 -36.06
N HIS A 186 -19.78 -0.69 -36.30
CA HIS A 186 -19.83 0.61 -35.64
C HIS A 186 -19.03 1.62 -36.45
N ASP A 187 -19.66 2.68 -36.91
CA ASP A 187 -19.00 3.71 -37.75
C ASP A 187 -18.39 4.85 -36.92
N GLY A 188 -18.67 4.89 -35.61
CA GLY A 188 -18.19 5.93 -34.71
C GLY A 188 -19.06 7.19 -34.69
N GLU A 189 -20.07 7.27 -35.56
CA GLU A 189 -20.84 8.49 -35.79
C GLU A 189 -22.34 8.22 -35.86
N THR A 190 -22.84 7.46 -36.83
CA THR A 190 -24.28 7.38 -37.13
C THR A 190 -24.96 6.11 -36.64
N PHE A 191 -24.27 4.97 -36.58
CA PHE A 191 -24.89 3.72 -36.20
C PHE A 191 -23.92 2.70 -35.58
N GLY A 192 -24.50 1.71 -34.92
CA GLY A 192 -23.77 0.54 -34.45
C GLY A 192 -24.68 -0.65 -34.21
N ILE A 193 -24.11 -1.84 -34.35
CA ILE A 193 -24.73 -3.12 -34.05
C ILE A 193 -23.77 -3.89 -33.14
N GLU A 194 -24.18 -4.08 -31.90
CA GLU A 194 -23.47 -4.84 -30.89
C GLU A 194 -24.17 -6.18 -30.65
N GLN A 195 -23.37 -7.23 -30.49
CA GLN A 195 -23.85 -8.56 -30.11
C GLN A 195 -23.28 -8.89 -28.74
N ILE A 196 -24.14 -9.33 -27.82
CA ILE A 196 -23.78 -9.74 -26.46
C ILE A 196 -24.34 -11.15 -26.24
N TYR A 197 -23.46 -12.09 -25.91
CA TYR A 197 -23.80 -13.47 -25.58
C TYR A 197 -23.56 -13.67 -24.07
N ASP A 198 -24.64 -13.93 -23.33
CA ASP A 198 -24.67 -14.14 -21.88
C ASP A 198 -25.37 -15.48 -21.59
N ASP A 199 -24.58 -16.56 -21.60
CA ASP A 199 -25.02 -17.95 -21.44
C ASP A 199 -26.18 -18.33 -22.40
N ASN A 200 -27.42 -18.28 -21.89
CA ASN A 200 -28.63 -18.68 -22.61
C ASN A 200 -29.32 -17.49 -23.29
N LEU A 201 -28.77 -16.29 -23.19
CA LEU A 201 -29.33 -15.06 -23.73
C LEU A 201 -28.40 -14.49 -24.79
N HIS A 202 -28.99 -14.16 -25.94
CA HIS A 202 -28.34 -13.40 -26.98
C HIS A 202 -29.03 -12.05 -27.13
N LEU A 203 -28.29 -10.96 -26.87
CA LEU A 203 -28.76 -9.60 -27.04
C LEU A 203 -28.15 -9.02 -28.33
N ASN A 204 -29.02 -8.48 -29.18
CA ASN A 204 -28.66 -7.70 -30.36
C ASN A 204 -29.06 -6.24 -30.10
N VAL A 205 -28.05 -5.40 -29.86
CA VAL A 205 -28.24 -3.99 -29.55
C VAL A 205 -27.90 -3.16 -30.78
N GLN A 206 -28.91 -2.49 -31.33
CA GLN A 206 -28.79 -1.65 -32.51
C GLN A 206 -28.98 -0.20 -32.09
N TRP A 207 -28.01 0.64 -32.41
CA TRP A 207 -28.06 2.06 -32.17
C TRP A 207 -28.04 2.82 -33.49
N LEU A 208 -28.93 3.78 -33.63
CA LEU A 208 -29.04 4.65 -34.80
C LEU A 208 -29.20 6.09 -34.35
N LYS A 209 -28.50 7.00 -35.01
CA LYS A 209 -28.59 8.44 -34.80
C LYS A 209 -29.04 9.15 -36.06
N GLN A 210 -30.02 10.02 -35.91
CA GLN A 210 -30.47 10.93 -36.94
C GLN A 210 -30.08 12.35 -36.58
N ILE A 211 -29.25 12.98 -37.42
CA ILE A 211 -28.83 14.36 -37.19
C ILE A 211 -29.94 15.29 -37.66
N ASN A 212 -30.57 15.98 -36.71
CA ASN A 212 -31.59 17.00 -36.95
C ASN A 212 -31.53 18.08 -35.85
N GLY A 213 -32.19 19.21 -36.11
CA GLY A 213 -32.26 20.33 -35.17
C GLY A 213 -30.90 20.92 -34.79
N GLU A 214 -30.89 21.73 -33.71
CA GLU A 214 -29.70 22.48 -33.24
C GLU A 214 -29.04 21.86 -32.00
N HIS A 215 -29.60 20.76 -31.48
CA HIS A 215 -29.22 20.15 -30.19
C HIS A 215 -28.52 18.79 -30.33
N GLY A 216 -28.02 18.47 -31.53
CA GLY A 216 -27.22 17.27 -31.80
C GLY A 216 -28.01 16.05 -32.27
N GLY A 217 -29.27 16.24 -32.67
CA GLY A 217 -30.09 15.20 -33.26
C GLY A 217 -30.84 14.30 -32.29
N ASP A 218 -31.53 13.32 -32.88
CA ASP A 218 -32.24 12.25 -32.19
C ASP A 218 -31.46 10.95 -32.32
N TRP A 219 -31.65 10.04 -31.37
CA TRP A 219 -31.10 8.69 -31.44
C TRP A 219 -32.13 7.67 -30.96
N THR A 220 -32.03 6.46 -31.48
CA THR A 220 -32.88 5.33 -31.10
C THR A 220 -32.01 4.13 -30.86
N THR A 221 -32.31 3.40 -29.79
CA THR A 221 -31.70 2.11 -29.50
C THR A 221 -32.78 1.04 -29.56
N ARG A 222 -32.57 0.01 -30.38
CA ARG A 222 -33.37 -1.20 -30.39
C ARG A 222 -32.59 -2.30 -29.69
N ILE A 223 -33.23 -2.95 -28.72
CA ILE A 223 -32.68 -4.08 -28.00
C ILE A 223 -33.55 -5.28 -28.34
N ASN A 224 -32.98 -6.26 -29.03
CA ASN A 224 -33.64 -7.53 -29.29
C ASN A 224 -32.97 -8.61 -28.43
N VAL A 225 -33.77 -9.43 -27.76
CA VAL A 225 -33.29 -10.49 -26.87
C VAL A 225 -33.89 -11.81 -27.34
N THR A 226 -33.03 -12.77 -27.64
CA THR A 226 -33.41 -14.11 -28.06
C THR A 226 -32.76 -15.16 -27.17
N PRO A 227 -33.46 -16.26 -26.85
CA PRO A 227 -32.81 -17.42 -26.26
C PRO A 227 -31.78 -17.99 -27.25
N GLN A 228 -30.66 -18.47 -26.73
CA GLN A 228 -29.60 -19.12 -27.53
C GLN A 228 -29.81 -20.63 -27.63
#